data_AF-A0ABD2SXJ9-F1
#
_entry.id   AF-A0ABD2SXJ9-F1
#
_cell.length_a   1.000
_cell.length_b   1.000
_cell.length_c   1.000
_cell.angle_alpha   90.00
_cell.angle_beta   90.00
_cell.angle_gamma   90.00
#
_symmetry.space_group_name_H-M   'P 1'
#
loop_
_entity.id
_entity.type
_entity.pdbx_description
1 polymer ?
#
loop_
_entity_poly.entity_id
_entity_poly.type
_entity_poly.pdbx_seq_one_letter_code
_entity_poly.pdbx_strand_id
1 'polypeptide(L)'
;MLAAGLGASNLVLYAFVYTPLKQIHPINTWVGAIVGAIPPLLGWAAASGQVSLNGMLLPAALYFWQIPHFMALAYLCRKDYADGGFRMYSLADASGQRTASVALRNCLYLLPLGYLAYDWGLTSGWFCLESTLLALAISGTAISFYMNRTTKDARRMFHASLLYLPVFMSGLLVHRVTESEQQMTVEHTGKIIEMSPFLETTEEAQEEKRKQSIGNGQRRPPVAYASVAPFPFLPAPSYATF
;
A
#
# COMPACT_ATOMS: atom_id res chain seq x y z
N MET A 1 -15.50 16.86 -11.50
CA MET A 1 -14.66 17.76 -12.31
C MET A 1 -13.17 17.39 -12.27
N LEU A 2 -12.59 17.12 -11.09
CA LEU A 2 -11.18 16.71 -10.96
C LEU A 2 -10.79 15.48 -11.81
N ALA A 3 -11.56 14.40 -11.73
CA ALA A 3 -11.33 13.20 -12.53
C ALA A 3 -11.40 13.47 -14.04
N ALA A 4 -12.43 14.21 -14.50
CA ALA A 4 -12.57 14.58 -15.90
C ALA A 4 -11.38 15.43 -16.40
N GLY A 5 -10.90 16.38 -15.57
CA GLY A 5 -9.71 17.17 -15.87
C GLY A 5 -8.44 16.31 -15.98
N LEU A 6 -8.20 15.43 -15.01
CA LEU A 6 -7.06 14.50 -15.03
C LEU A 6 -7.09 13.58 -16.26
N GLY A 7 -8.26 13.05 -16.62
CA GLY A 7 -8.44 12.22 -17.80
C GLY A 7 -8.15 12.96 -19.11
N ALA A 8 -8.69 14.18 -19.25
CA ALA A 8 -8.43 15.03 -20.42
C ALA A 8 -6.95 15.43 -20.53
N SER A 9 -6.33 15.83 -19.42
CA SER A 9 -4.89 16.14 -19.38
C SER A 9 -4.04 14.92 -19.72
N ASN A 10 -4.41 13.72 -19.26
CA ASN A 10 -3.68 12.49 -19.59
C ASN A 10 -3.76 12.17 -21.09
N LEU A 11 -4.94 12.36 -21.70
CA LEU A 11 -5.13 12.16 -23.14
C LEU A 11 -4.22 13.10 -23.95
N VAL A 12 -4.18 14.39 -23.56
CA VAL A 12 -3.32 15.38 -24.21
C VAL A 12 -1.85 15.03 -24.02
N LEU A 13 -1.43 14.70 -22.79
CA LEU A 13 -0.05 14.31 -22.47
C LEU A 13 0.37 13.05 -23.24
N TYR A 14 -0.51 12.07 -23.37
CA TYR A 14 -0.23 10.84 -24.11
C TYR A 14 -0.12 11.09 -25.63
N ALA A 15 -1.13 11.74 -26.22
CA ALA A 15 -1.23 11.91 -27.66
C ALA A 15 -0.21 12.91 -28.20
N PHE A 16 -0.04 14.06 -27.53
CA PHE A 16 0.76 15.16 -28.06
C PHE A 16 2.18 15.24 -27.49
N VAL A 17 2.43 14.72 -26.30
CA VAL A 17 3.78 14.77 -25.70
C VAL A 17 4.47 13.43 -25.82
N TYR A 18 3.90 12.36 -25.27
CA TYR A 18 4.57 11.06 -25.21
C TYR A 18 4.79 10.42 -26.59
N THR A 19 3.80 10.50 -27.47
CA THR A 19 3.86 9.88 -28.81
C THR A 19 5.00 10.42 -29.68
N PRO A 20 5.17 11.75 -29.90
CA PRO A 20 6.33 12.25 -30.63
C PRO A 20 7.64 12.07 -29.86
N LEU A 21 7.61 12.17 -28.52
CA LEU A 21 8.82 12.09 -27.69
C LEU A 21 9.49 10.71 -27.77
N LYS A 22 8.74 9.63 -27.99
CA LYS A 22 9.30 8.28 -28.23
C LYS A 22 10.34 8.23 -29.36
N GLN A 23 10.19 9.07 -30.38
CA GLN A 23 11.05 9.08 -31.55
C GLN A 23 12.23 10.06 -31.40
N ILE A 24 12.11 11.02 -30.47
CA ILE A 24 13.03 12.16 -30.38
C ILE A 24 13.99 12.02 -29.20
N HIS A 25 13.50 11.72 -27.99
CA HIS A 25 14.28 11.81 -26.76
C HIS A 25 14.17 10.55 -25.88
N PRO A 26 15.27 10.12 -25.24
CA PRO A 26 15.23 9.03 -24.26
C PRO A 26 14.39 9.35 -23.00
N ILE A 27 13.94 10.59 -22.83
CA ILE A 27 13.07 11.01 -21.71
C ILE A 27 11.68 10.38 -21.81
N ASN A 28 11.34 9.77 -22.97
CA ASN A 28 10.07 9.10 -23.21
C ASN A 28 9.68 8.14 -22.08
N THR A 29 10.63 7.41 -21.47
CA THR A 29 10.30 6.38 -20.48
C THR A 29 9.75 6.99 -19.19
N TRP A 30 10.29 8.14 -18.76
CA TRP A 30 9.80 8.86 -17.58
C TRP A 30 8.45 9.52 -17.84
N VAL A 31 8.28 10.15 -19.00
CA VAL A 31 6.99 10.76 -19.38
C VAL A 31 5.91 9.69 -19.52
N GLY A 32 6.25 8.55 -20.13
CA GLY A 32 5.37 7.39 -20.23
C GLY A 32 4.99 6.83 -18.86
N ALA A 33 5.91 6.81 -17.91
CA ALA A 33 5.62 6.38 -16.55
C ALA A 33 4.67 7.35 -15.83
N ILE A 34 4.80 8.67 -16.03
CA ILE A 34 3.84 9.65 -15.51
C ILE A 34 2.44 9.37 -16.08
N VAL A 35 2.35 9.19 -17.40
CA VAL A 35 1.08 8.85 -18.08
C VAL A 35 0.51 7.54 -17.54
N GLY A 36 1.35 6.55 -17.24
CA GLY A 36 0.95 5.28 -16.66
C GLY A 36 0.49 5.36 -15.19
N ALA A 37 0.94 6.36 -14.44
CA ALA A 37 0.56 6.59 -13.05
C ALA A 37 -0.74 7.41 -12.89
N ILE A 38 -1.17 8.12 -13.93
CA ILE A 38 -2.40 8.93 -13.90
C ILE A 38 -3.69 8.08 -13.81
N PRO A 39 -3.86 6.94 -14.52
CA PRO A 39 -5.10 6.15 -14.43
C PRO A 39 -5.44 5.65 -13.02
N PRO A 40 -4.50 5.13 -12.20
CA PRO A 40 -4.79 4.81 -10.80
C PRO A 40 -5.17 6.05 -9.97
N LEU A 41 -4.51 7.19 -10.21
CA LEU A 41 -4.82 8.45 -9.53
C LEU A 41 -6.23 8.95 -9.90
N LEU A 42 -6.59 8.80 -11.18
CA LEU A 42 -7.91 9.09 -11.71
C LEU A 42 -8.97 8.20 -11.05
N GLY A 43 -8.70 6.90 -10.91
CA GLY A 43 -9.57 5.96 -10.21
C GLY A 43 -9.81 6.37 -8.76
N TRP A 44 -8.75 6.77 -8.04
CA TRP A 44 -8.88 7.30 -6.69
C TRP A 44 -9.71 8.58 -6.65
N ALA A 45 -9.38 9.57 -7.48
CA ALA A 45 -10.09 10.86 -7.52
C ALA A 45 -11.56 10.72 -7.93
N ALA A 46 -11.89 9.71 -8.74
CA ALA A 46 -13.26 9.39 -9.12
C ALA A 46 -14.06 8.78 -7.96
N ALA A 47 -13.43 7.91 -7.15
CA ALA A 47 -14.09 7.25 -6.01
C ALA A 47 -14.20 8.14 -4.77
N SER A 48 -13.15 8.90 -4.44
CA SER A 48 -13.09 9.71 -3.21
C SER A 48 -13.50 11.17 -3.42
N GLY A 49 -13.56 11.65 -4.67
CA GLY A 49 -13.82 13.04 -5.00
C GLY A 49 -12.67 14.01 -4.68
N GLN A 50 -11.56 13.53 -4.11
CA GLN A 50 -10.40 14.32 -3.70
C GLN A 50 -9.08 13.60 -3.96
N VAL A 51 -7.99 14.36 -4.12
CA VAL A 51 -6.64 13.79 -4.18
C VAL A 51 -6.04 13.89 -2.78
N SER A 52 -5.93 12.75 -2.11
CA SER A 52 -5.26 12.65 -0.82
C SER A 52 -3.91 11.96 -0.98
N LEU A 53 -3.02 12.18 0.01
CA LEU A 53 -1.69 11.58 0.05
C LEU A 53 -1.76 10.05 -0.02
N ASN A 54 -2.75 9.47 0.65
CA ASN A 54 -3.08 8.04 0.63
C ASN A 54 -3.36 7.53 -0.80
N GLY A 55 -4.08 8.33 -1.60
CA GLY A 55 -4.38 8.02 -3.00
C GLY A 55 -3.20 8.09 -3.97
N MET A 56 -2.06 8.65 -3.54
CA MET A 56 -0.85 8.75 -4.35
C MET A 56 0.03 7.49 -4.26
N LEU A 57 -0.20 6.62 -3.29
CA LEU A 57 0.63 5.43 -3.06
C LEU A 57 0.64 4.48 -4.27
N LEU A 58 -0.55 4.13 -4.80
CA LEU A 58 -0.67 3.23 -5.95
C LEU A 58 -0.13 3.85 -7.26
N PRO A 59 -0.43 5.12 -7.59
CA PRO A 59 0.25 5.85 -8.67
C PRO A 59 1.77 5.84 -8.56
N ALA A 60 2.32 6.11 -7.36
CA ALA A 60 3.75 6.13 -7.12
C ALA A 60 4.37 4.73 -7.31
N ALA A 61 3.73 3.69 -6.77
CA ALA A 61 4.17 2.30 -6.94
C ALA A 61 4.24 1.91 -8.42
N LEU A 62 3.21 2.27 -9.20
CA LEU A 62 3.18 2.00 -10.64
C LEU A 62 4.24 2.80 -11.40
N TYR A 63 4.43 4.08 -11.06
CA TYR A 63 5.46 4.91 -11.66
C TYR A 63 6.85 4.30 -11.48
N PHE A 64 7.23 3.97 -10.23
CA PHE A 64 8.55 3.44 -9.93
C PHE A 64 8.75 2.03 -10.47
N TRP A 65 7.70 1.20 -10.50
CA TRP A 65 7.76 -0.16 -11.02
C TRP A 65 7.90 -0.21 -12.55
N GLN A 66 7.30 0.72 -13.28
CA GLN A 66 7.36 0.74 -14.75
C GLN A 66 8.78 0.97 -15.28
N ILE A 67 9.59 1.78 -14.58
CA ILE A 67 10.95 2.11 -15.02
C ILE A 67 11.86 0.88 -15.12
N PRO A 68 12.07 0.03 -14.09
CA PRO A 68 12.91 -1.15 -14.22
C PRO A 68 12.35 -2.13 -15.26
N HIS A 69 11.03 -2.28 -15.36
CA HIS A 69 10.39 -3.11 -16.39
C HIS A 69 10.75 -2.65 -17.81
N PHE A 70 10.56 -1.36 -18.10
CA PHE A 70 10.88 -0.79 -19.41
C PHE A 70 12.37 -0.78 -19.70
N MET A 71 13.23 -0.54 -18.71
CA MET A 71 14.69 -0.58 -18.90
C MET A 71 15.18 -2.00 -19.22
N ALA A 72 14.58 -3.04 -18.62
CA ALA A 72 14.85 -4.44 -18.98
C ALA A 72 14.47 -4.71 -20.45
N LEU A 73 13.26 -4.30 -20.84
CA LEU A 73 12.74 -4.51 -22.19
C LEU A 73 13.53 -3.74 -23.24
N ALA A 74 13.87 -2.48 -22.95
CA ALA A 74 14.70 -1.64 -23.82
C ALA A 74 16.10 -2.22 -24.03
N TYR A 75 16.65 -2.93 -23.04
CA TYR A 75 17.92 -3.65 -23.19
C TYR A 75 17.77 -4.90 -24.07
N LEU A 76 16.70 -5.68 -23.89
CA LEU A 76 16.43 -6.91 -24.64
C LEU A 76 16.13 -6.64 -26.13
N CYS A 77 15.25 -5.68 -26.40
CA CYS A 77 14.77 -5.32 -27.74
C CYS A 77 15.56 -4.16 -28.37
N ARG A 78 16.80 -3.91 -27.94
CA ARG A 78 17.59 -2.76 -28.41
C ARG A 78 17.76 -2.69 -29.93
N LYS A 79 17.86 -3.86 -30.59
CA LYS A 79 18.04 -3.97 -32.04
C LYS A 79 16.74 -3.59 -32.75
N ASP A 80 15.64 -4.20 -32.32
CA ASP A 80 14.30 -3.92 -32.85
C ASP A 80 13.92 -2.44 -32.68
N TYR A 81 14.30 -1.82 -31.56
CA TYR A 81 14.10 -0.37 -31.36
C TYR A 81 14.96 0.49 -32.28
N ALA A 82 16.20 0.08 -32.58
CA ALA A 82 17.05 0.78 -33.54
C ALA A 82 16.49 0.67 -34.96
N ASP A 83 16.05 -0.52 -35.36
CA ASP A 83 15.47 -0.79 -36.67
C ASP A 83 14.14 -0.03 -36.86
N GLY A 84 13.36 0.12 -35.79
CA GLY A 84 12.13 0.93 -35.76
C GLY A 84 12.36 2.45 -35.66
N GLY A 85 13.61 2.93 -35.64
CA GLY A 85 13.94 4.35 -35.56
C GLY A 85 13.66 4.99 -34.19
N PHE A 86 13.48 4.21 -33.12
CA PHE A 86 13.20 4.71 -31.78
C PHE A 86 14.48 5.03 -31.02
N ARG A 87 14.52 6.20 -30.36
CA ARG A 87 15.65 6.64 -29.54
C ARG A 87 15.43 6.32 -28.06
N MET A 88 15.59 5.05 -27.71
CA MET A 88 15.48 4.59 -26.31
C MET A 88 16.75 4.89 -25.49
N TYR A 89 16.60 4.99 -24.17
CA TYR A 89 17.73 5.24 -23.26
C TYR A 89 18.83 4.17 -23.37
N SER A 90 18.45 2.92 -23.64
CA SER A 90 19.38 1.81 -23.87
C SER A 90 20.20 1.91 -25.15
N LEU A 91 19.73 2.62 -26.19
CA LEU A 91 20.49 2.80 -27.44
C LEU A 91 21.66 3.76 -27.25
N ALA A 92 21.51 4.76 -26.37
CA ALA A 92 22.59 5.70 -26.03
C ALA A 92 23.64 5.08 -25.09
N ASP A 93 23.41 3.86 -24.58
CA ASP A 93 24.26 3.17 -23.63
C ASP A 93 24.72 1.81 -24.19
N ALA A 94 25.82 1.82 -24.94
CA ALA A 94 26.40 0.61 -25.53
C ALA A 94 26.77 -0.47 -24.48
N SER A 95 27.06 -0.05 -23.24
CA SER A 95 27.45 -0.93 -22.14
C SER A 95 26.27 -1.52 -21.36
N GLY A 96 25.10 -0.89 -21.44
CA GLY A 96 23.94 -1.20 -20.60
C GLY A 96 24.07 -0.81 -19.12
N GLN A 97 25.20 -0.24 -18.69
CA GLN A 97 25.45 0.08 -17.29
C GLN A 97 24.53 1.18 -16.75
N ARG A 98 24.29 2.24 -17.55
CA ARG A 98 23.39 3.33 -17.16
C ARG A 98 21.94 2.83 -17.13
N THR A 99 21.55 2.02 -18.10
CA THR A 99 20.23 1.40 -18.17
C THR A 99 19.96 0.52 -16.93
N ALA A 100 20.92 -0.33 -16.56
CA ALA A 100 20.83 -1.18 -15.38
C ALA A 100 20.88 -0.38 -14.07
N SER A 101 21.67 0.70 -14.00
CA SER A 101 21.72 1.60 -12.85
C SER A 101 20.37 2.29 -12.60
N VAL A 102 19.73 2.77 -13.66
CA VAL A 102 18.39 3.39 -13.56
C VAL A 102 17.35 2.37 -13.11
N ALA A 103 17.39 1.14 -13.64
CA ALA A 103 16.51 0.07 -13.20
C ALA A 103 16.69 -0.23 -11.70
N LEU A 104 17.93 -0.45 -11.26
CA LEU A 104 18.25 -0.74 -9.87
C LEU A 104 17.80 0.37 -8.92
N ARG A 105 18.09 1.63 -9.25
CA ARG A 105 17.68 2.78 -8.42
C ARG A 105 16.16 2.84 -8.23
N ASN A 106 15.39 2.56 -9.27
CA ASN A 106 13.93 2.56 -9.16
C ASN A 106 13.41 1.36 -8.37
N CYS A 107 14.03 0.18 -8.47
CA CYS A 107 13.71 -0.93 -7.57
C CYS A 107 13.93 -0.57 -6.10
N LEU A 108 15.00 0.18 -5.79
CA LEU A 108 15.25 0.64 -4.42
C LEU A 108 14.20 1.65 -3.94
N TYR A 109 13.64 2.48 -4.83
CA TYR A 109 12.53 3.38 -4.50
C TYR A 109 11.22 2.64 -4.17
N LEU A 110 11.09 1.36 -4.55
CA LEU A 110 9.94 0.55 -4.16
C LEU A 110 10.00 0.10 -2.69
N LEU A 111 11.19 0.00 -2.09
CA LEU A 111 11.36 -0.43 -0.69
C LEU A 111 10.58 0.43 0.33
N PRO A 112 10.71 1.77 0.33
CA PRO A 112 10.00 2.60 1.31
C PRO A 112 8.48 2.60 1.11
N LEU A 113 7.94 2.21 -0.05
CA LEU A 113 6.50 2.27 -0.30
C LEU A 113 5.70 1.36 0.64
N GLY A 114 6.22 0.19 0.98
CA GLY A 114 5.57 -0.72 1.93
C GLY A 114 5.45 -0.11 3.32
N TYR A 115 6.51 0.54 3.78
CA TYR A 115 6.54 1.25 5.06
C TYR A 115 5.61 2.47 5.05
N LEU A 116 5.64 3.29 3.99
CA LEU A 116 4.75 4.45 3.86
C LEU A 116 3.27 4.04 3.84
N ALA A 117 2.94 2.89 3.24
CA ALA A 117 1.58 2.36 3.26
C ALA A 117 1.11 1.97 4.67
N TYR A 118 2.03 1.50 5.51
CA TYR A 118 1.76 1.16 6.90
C TYR A 118 1.67 2.42 7.78
N ASP A 119 2.62 3.34 7.66
CA ASP A 119 2.68 4.60 8.43
C ASP A 119 1.44 5.48 8.20
N TRP A 120 0.94 5.53 6.96
CA TRP A 120 -0.29 6.25 6.62
C TRP A 120 -1.58 5.49 6.97
N GLY A 121 -1.47 4.30 7.58
CA GLY A 121 -2.60 3.51 8.05
C GLY A 121 -3.47 2.91 6.95
N LEU A 122 -2.96 2.76 5.72
CA LEU A 122 -3.71 2.16 4.60
C LEU A 122 -3.74 0.63 4.67
N THR A 123 -2.72 0.02 5.27
CA THR A 123 -2.47 -1.41 5.18
C THR A 123 -1.99 -1.99 6.51
N SER A 124 -2.20 -3.29 6.71
CA SER A 124 -1.73 -4.02 7.90
C SER A 124 -0.20 -4.13 7.94
N GLY A 125 0.36 -4.39 9.13
CA GLY A 125 1.80 -4.61 9.29
C GLY A 125 2.34 -5.80 8.48
N TRP A 126 1.50 -6.80 8.20
CA TRP A 126 1.85 -7.95 7.34
C TRP A 126 2.11 -7.52 5.90
N PHE A 127 1.35 -6.56 5.37
CA PHE A 127 1.59 -6.00 4.04
C PHE A 127 2.95 -5.31 3.93
N CYS A 128 3.41 -4.63 4.99
CA CYS A 128 4.75 -4.02 5.00
C CYS A 128 5.85 -5.08 4.83
N LEU A 129 5.71 -6.23 5.48
CA LEU A 129 6.68 -7.34 5.34
C LEU A 129 6.64 -7.96 3.93
N GLU A 130 5.44 -8.26 3.42
CA GLU A 130 5.26 -8.84 2.08
C GLU A 130 5.77 -7.91 0.97
N SER A 131 5.41 -6.62 1.02
CA SER A 131 5.83 -5.62 0.04
C SER A 131 7.34 -5.38 0.08
N THR A 132 7.95 -5.35 1.28
CA THR A 132 9.40 -5.24 1.43
C THR A 132 10.10 -6.47 0.85
N LEU A 133 9.61 -7.68 1.14
CA LEU A 133 10.18 -8.91 0.59
C LEU A 133 10.10 -8.93 -0.94
N LEU A 134 8.97 -8.49 -1.50
CA LEU A 134 8.76 -8.43 -2.94
C LEU A 134 9.67 -7.37 -3.60
N ALA A 135 9.84 -6.22 -2.96
CA ALA A 135 10.76 -5.16 -3.40
C ALA A 135 12.24 -5.59 -3.31
N LEU A 136 12.61 -6.37 -2.30
CA LEU A 136 13.94 -6.99 -2.21
C LEU A 136 14.16 -8.04 -3.30
N ALA A 137 13.15 -8.86 -3.59
CA ALA A 137 13.23 -9.88 -4.64
C ALA A 137 13.49 -9.25 -6.03
N ILE A 138 12.72 -8.23 -6.41
CA ILE A 138 12.95 -7.51 -7.68
C ILE A 138 14.28 -6.77 -7.66
N SER A 139 14.67 -6.16 -6.54
CA SER A 139 15.98 -5.51 -6.38
C SER A 139 17.14 -6.49 -6.55
N GLY A 140 17.04 -7.71 -6.03
CA GLY A 140 18.04 -8.77 -6.22
C GLY A 140 18.24 -9.13 -7.70
N THR A 141 17.14 -9.22 -8.47
CA THR A 141 17.24 -9.42 -9.92
C THR A 141 17.83 -8.22 -10.66
N ALA A 142 17.56 -7.00 -10.18
CA ALA A 142 18.15 -5.79 -10.74
C ALA A 142 19.66 -5.65 -10.44
N ILE A 143 20.10 -6.08 -9.25
CA ILE A 143 21.53 -6.15 -8.90
C ILE A 143 22.24 -7.14 -9.83
N SER A 144 21.65 -8.33 -10.03
CA SER A 144 22.20 -9.32 -10.96
C SER A 144 22.32 -8.77 -12.38
N PHE A 145 21.30 -8.03 -12.86
CA PHE A 145 21.35 -7.34 -14.14
C PHE A 145 22.45 -6.26 -14.18
N TYR A 146 22.64 -5.49 -13.10
CA TYR A 146 23.67 -4.45 -13.01
C TYR A 146 25.10 -5.00 -13.03
N MET A 147 25.34 -6.14 -12.39
CA MET A 147 26.66 -6.77 -12.31
C MET A 147 27.04 -7.48 -13.61
N ASN A 148 26.16 -8.36 -14.10
CA ASN A 148 26.50 -9.26 -15.21
C ASN A 148 26.14 -8.70 -16.58
N ARG A 149 25.09 -7.86 -16.66
CA ARG A 149 24.63 -7.19 -17.89
C ARG A 149 24.41 -8.17 -19.04
N THR A 150 23.93 -9.37 -18.74
CA THR A 150 23.62 -10.38 -19.75
C THR A 150 22.17 -10.29 -20.20
N THR A 151 21.86 -10.77 -21.40
CA THR A 151 20.49 -10.90 -21.89
C THR A 151 19.64 -11.84 -21.01
N LYS A 152 20.26 -12.84 -20.37
CA LYS A 152 19.60 -13.75 -19.43
C LYS A 152 19.13 -13.01 -18.18
N ASP A 153 20.00 -12.20 -17.58
CA ASP A 153 19.67 -11.46 -16.36
C ASP A 153 18.66 -10.33 -16.63
N ALA A 154 18.75 -9.66 -17.78
CA ALA A 154 17.74 -8.71 -18.23
C ALA A 154 16.36 -9.36 -18.37
N ARG A 155 16.30 -10.58 -18.96
CA ARG A 155 15.05 -11.34 -19.09
C ARG A 155 14.51 -11.79 -17.74
N ARG A 156 15.38 -12.21 -16.83
CA ARG A 156 14.98 -12.56 -15.45
C ARG A 156 14.37 -11.36 -14.73
N MET A 157 15.01 -10.19 -14.82
CA MET A 157 14.47 -8.94 -14.26
C MET A 157 13.13 -8.55 -14.89
N PHE A 158 13.00 -8.69 -16.21
CA PHE A 158 11.73 -8.45 -16.92
C PHE A 158 10.61 -9.35 -16.38
N HIS A 159 10.84 -10.67 -16.29
CA HIS A 159 9.82 -11.57 -15.73
C HIS A 159 9.55 -11.33 -14.24
N ALA A 160 10.58 -11.02 -13.44
CA ALA A 160 10.40 -10.66 -12.04
C ALA A 160 9.53 -9.40 -11.89
N SER A 161 9.74 -8.39 -12.72
CA SER A 161 8.88 -7.20 -12.73
C SER A 161 7.44 -7.53 -13.15
N LEU A 162 7.25 -8.42 -14.14
CA LEU A 162 5.93 -8.85 -14.58
C LEU A 162 5.16 -9.57 -13.47
N LEU A 163 5.85 -10.35 -12.64
CA LEU A 163 5.25 -11.05 -11.49
C LEU A 163 5.07 -10.12 -10.28
N TYR A 164 5.95 -9.14 -10.09
CA TYR A 164 5.86 -8.16 -9.00
C TYR A 164 4.50 -7.44 -8.99
N LEU A 165 4.05 -6.92 -10.13
CA LEU A 165 2.85 -6.10 -10.18
C LEU A 165 1.57 -6.84 -9.73
N PRO A 166 1.21 -8.01 -10.28
CA PRO A 166 0.01 -8.73 -9.85
C PRO A 166 0.09 -9.17 -8.39
N VAL A 167 1.27 -9.56 -7.90
CA VAL A 167 1.45 -9.93 -6.48
C VAL A 167 1.27 -8.72 -5.58
N PHE A 168 1.88 -7.59 -5.91
CA PHE A 168 1.76 -6.34 -5.15
C PHE A 168 0.30 -5.85 -5.12
N MET A 169 -0.39 -5.85 -6.27
CA MET A 169 -1.80 -5.45 -6.35
C MET A 169 -2.71 -6.42 -5.59
N SER A 170 -2.45 -7.73 -5.65
CA SER A 170 -3.21 -8.73 -4.89
C SER A 170 -2.99 -8.55 -3.38
N GLY A 171 -1.75 -8.30 -2.95
CA GLY A 171 -1.42 -7.99 -1.56
C GLY A 171 -2.16 -6.75 -1.05
N LEU A 172 -2.24 -5.69 -1.85
CA LEU A 172 -3.02 -4.48 -1.52
C LEU A 172 -4.53 -4.77 -1.37
N LEU A 173 -5.08 -5.69 -2.17
CA LEU A 173 -6.49 -6.06 -2.09
C LEU A 173 -6.78 -6.94 -0.86
N VAL A 174 -5.90 -7.90 -0.56
CA VAL A 174 -6.06 -8.82 0.58
C VAL A 174 -5.87 -8.12 1.91
N HIS A 175 -4.87 -7.24 2.01
CA HIS A 175 -4.54 -6.52 3.24
C HIS A 175 -5.23 -5.15 3.33
N ARG A 176 -6.27 -4.92 2.53
CA ARG A 176 -7.09 -3.71 2.64
C ARG A 176 -7.81 -3.73 3.98
N VAL A 177 -7.34 -2.91 4.91
CA VAL A 177 -8.00 -2.71 6.20
C VAL A 177 -9.34 -2.03 5.91
N THR A 178 -10.42 -2.74 6.22
CA THR A 178 -11.76 -2.14 6.27
C THR A 178 -11.85 -1.39 7.60
N GLU A 179 -12.36 -0.14 7.58
CA GLU A 179 -12.42 0.78 8.72
C GLU A 179 -12.92 0.15 10.05
N SER A 180 -13.62 -1.00 9.99
CA SER A 180 -14.09 -1.79 11.13
C SER A 180 -12.99 -2.33 12.06
N GLU A 181 -11.80 -2.69 11.57
CA GLU A 181 -10.74 -3.28 12.43
C GLU A 181 -9.96 -2.21 13.20
N GLN A 182 -9.82 -1.02 12.63
CA GLN A 182 -9.10 0.11 13.23
C GLN A 182 -9.90 0.70 14.40
N GLN A 183 -11.23 0.72 14.31
CA GLN A 183 -12.10 1.06 15.44
C GLN A 183 -12.04 0.02 16.56
N MET A 184 -11.97 -1.29 16.24
CA MET A 184 -11.85 -2.34 17.26
C MET A 184 -10.48 -2.35 17.97
N THR A 185 -9.37 -2.09 17.27
CA THR A 185 -8.03 -2.01 17.90
C THR A 185 -7.87 -0.75 18.75
N VAL A 186 -8.41 0.39 18.32
CA VAL A 186 -8.40 1.63 19.11
C VAL A 186 -9.34 1.52 20.32
N GLU A 187 -10.52 0.91 20.19
CA GLU A 187 -11.39 0.62 21.35
C GLU A 187 -10.75 -0.36 22.32
N HIS A 188 -10.13 -1.44 21.84
CA HIS A 188 -9.54 -2.46 22.70
C HIS A 188 -8.30 -1.93 23.43
N THR A 189 -7.45 -1.17 22.73
CA THR A 189 -6.30 -0.50 23.34
C THR A 189 -6.73 0.61 24.30
N GLY A 190 -7.77 1.38 23.95
CA GLY A 190 -8.36 2.39 24.84
C GLY A 190 -8.93 1.76 26.11
N LYS A 191 -9.67 0.66 26.00
CA LYS A 191 -10.20 -0.11 27.15
C LYS A 191 -9.08 -0.71 28.01
N ILE A 192 -7.99 -1.22 27.41
CA ILE A 192 -6.86 -1.75 28.18
C ILE A 192 -6.12 -0.63 28.92
N ILE A 193 -5.89 0.51 28.28
CA ILE A 193 -5.22 1.67 28.89
C ILE A 193 -6.08 2.29 30.00
N GLU A 194 -7.40 2.32 29.84
CA GLU A 194 -8.33 2.81 30.87
C GLU A 194 -8.45 1.84 32.06
N MET A 195 -8.28 0.53 31.81
CA MET A 195 -8.32 -0.51 32.82
C MET A 195 -6.98 -0.71 33.56
N SER A 196 -5.87 -0.24 32.99
CA SER A 196 -4.52 -0.32 33.60
C SER A 196 -4.35 0.53 34.88
N PRO A 197 -4.77 1.82 34.94
CA PRO A 197 -4.72 2.59 36.19
C PRO A 197 -5.77 2.09 37.20
N PHE A 198 -6.82 1.40 36.73
CA PHE A 198 -7.80 0.75 37.60
C PHE A 198 -7.25 -0.55 38.21
N LEU A 199 -6.43 -1.32 37.50
CA LEU A 199 -5.79 -2.53 38.02
C LEU A 199 -4.71 -2.22 39.06
N GLU A 200 -3.88 -1.20 38.84
CA GLU A 200 -2.87 -0.77 39.84
C GLU A 200 -3.53 -0.25 41.13
N THR A 201 -4.61 0.55 41.02
CA THR A 201 -5.35 1.02 42.20
C THR A 201 -6.16 -0.09 42.89
N THR A 202 -6.57 -1.13 42.16
CA THR A 202 -7.29 -2.28 42.74
C THR A 202 -6.33 -3.23 43.46
N GLU A 203 -5.11 -3.42 42.95
CA GLU A 203 -4.07 -4.23 43.63
C GLU A 203 -3.60 -3.57 44.93
N GLU A 204 -3.37 -2.25 44.95
CA GLU A 204 -3.01 -1.52 46.17
C GLU A 204 -4.17 -1.50 47.19
N ALA A 205 -5.41 -1.31 46.74
CA ALA A 205 -6.59 -1.29 47.62
C ALA A 205 -6.99 -2.69 48.14
N GLN A 206 -6.68 -3.77 47.40
CA GLN A 206 -6.93 -5.14 47.83
C GLN A 206 -5.92 -5.63 48.87
N GLU A 207 -4.68 -5.15 48.84
CA GLU A 207 -3.66 -5.51 49.83
C GLU A 207 -3.91 -4.85 51.20
N GLU A 208 -4.46 -3.63 51.24
CA GLU A 208 -4.91 -2.98 52.48
C GLU A 208 -6.20 -3.61 53.05
N LYS A 209 -7.20 -3.93 52.20
CA LYS A 209 -8.46 -4.56 52.66
C LYS A 209 -8.29 -6.00 53.15
N ARG A 210 -7.29 -6.74 52.65
CA ARG A 210 -7.04 -8.12 53.10
C ARG A 210 -6.53 -8.21 54.55
N LYS A 211 -6.05 -7.11 55.13
CA LYS A 211 -5.63 -7.04 56.55
C LYS A 211 -6.72 -6.60 57.53
N GLN A 212 -7.86 -6.07 57.07
CA GLN A 212 -8.87 -5.47 57.96
C GLN A 212 -10.25 -6.16 57.98
N SER A 213 -10.48 -7.23 57.20
CA SER A 213 -11.82 -7.84 57.09
C SER A 213 -11.83 -9.33 57.47
N ILE A 214 -11.49 -9.65 58.72
CA ILE A 214 -12.09 -10.79 59.43
C ILE A 214 -13.01 -10.17 60.49
N GLY A 215 -14.29 -10.01 60.17
CA GLY A 215 -15.23 -9.45 61.13
C GLY A 215 -16.55 -9.01 60.51
N ASN A 216 -17.54 -9.90 60.66
CA ASN A 216 -18.96 -9.62 60.72
C ASN A 216 -19.72 -9.36 59.40
N GLY A 217 -20.78 -10.15 59.22
CA GLY A 217 -21.66 -10.11 58.05
C GLY A 217 -22.91 -9.28 58.26
N GLN A 218 -23.61 -8.98 57.16
CA GLN A 218 -25.06 -8.78 57.14
C GLN A 218 -25.60 -8.90 55.70
N ARG A 219 -26.87 -9.33 55.58
CA ARG A 219 -27.57 -9.78 54.35
C ARG A 219 -28.40 -8.67 53.64
N ARG A 220 -28.44 -8.75 52.29
CA ARG A 220 -29.51 -8.40 51.29
C ARG A 220 -29.82 -6.90 51.02
N PRO A 221 -30.50 -6.51 49.89
CA PRO A 221 -31.15 -7.26 48.79
C PRO A 221 -30.71 -6.83 47.35
N PRO A 222 -31.27 -7.38 46.25
CA PRO A 222 -30.79 -7.10 44.88
C PRO A 222 -31.46 -5.86 44.30
N VAL A 223 -30.70 -5.03 43.57
CA VAL A 223 -31.28 -3.93 42.78
C VAL A 223 -31.13 -4.25 41.31
N ALA A 224 -32.26 -4.63 40.71
CA ALA A 224 -32.45 -4.65 39.28
C ALA A 224 -32.71 -3.23 38.80
N TYR A 225 -31.95 -2.76 37.81
CA TYR A 225 -32.47 -1.84 36.80
C TYR A 225 -31.81 -2.16 35.47
N ALA A 226 -32.61 -2.79 34.61
CA ALA A 226 -32.36 -2.94 33.19
C ALA A 226 -32.31 -1.54 32.56
N SER A 227 -31.17 -1.19 31.95
CA SER A 227 -31.07 -0.10 30.98
C SER A 227 -31.71 -0.55 29.67
N VAL A 228 -33.03 -0.43 29.59
CA VAL A 228 -33.78 -0.65 28.35
C VAL A 228 -33.50 0.53 27.41
N ALA A 229 -32.62 0.32 26.44
CA ALA A 229 -32.44 1.26 25.33
C ALA A 229 -33.65 1.21 24.38
N PRO A 230 -34.08 2.34 23.81
CA PRO A 230 -35.31 2.44 23.04
C PRO A 230 -35.07 1.96 21.61
N PHE A 231 -35.36 0.69 21.34
CA PHE A 231 -35.39 0.16 19.97
C PHE A 231 -36.85 0.04 19.49
N PRO A 232 -37.30 0.83 18.50
CA PRO A 232 -38.71 0.88 18.09
C PRO A 232 -39.22 -0.35 17.31
N PHE A 233 -38.45 -1.43 17.19
CA PHE A 233 -38.70 -2.47 16.19
C PHE A 233 -38.69 -3.92 16.71
N LEU A 234 -38.67 -4.15 18.02
CA LEU A 234 -38.79 -5.49 18.59
C LEU A 234 -40.08 -5.60 19.43
N PRO A 235 -40.97 -6.58 19.15
CA PRO A 235 -42.12 -6.82 20.02
C PRO A 235 -41.63 -7.29 21.42
N ALA A 236 -42.27 -6.77 22.47
CA ALA A 236 -41.88 -7.04 23.85
C ALA A 236 -41.98 -8.54 24.19
N PRO A 237 -41.02 -9.10 24.96
CA PRO A 237 -41.05 -10.50 25.34
C PRO A 237 -42.21 -10.76 26.33
N SER A 238 -43.15 -11.63 25.94
CA SER A 238 -44.20 -12.13 26.81
C SER A 238 -43.61 -13.18 27.77
N TYR A 239 -43.45 -12.85 29.04
CA TYR A 239 -43.14 -13.83 30.07
C TYR A 239 -44.43 -14.54 30.50
N ALA A 240 -44.54 -15.83 30.17
CA ALA A 240 -45.53 -16.71 30.77
C ALA A 240 -45.07 -17.08 32.18
N THR A 241 -45.86 -16.71 33.18
CA THR A 241 -45.65 -17.09 34.58
C THR A 241 -46.12 -18.53 34.81
N PHE A 242 -45.20 -19.40 35.24
CA PHE A 242 -45.50 -20.66 35.95
C PHE A 242 -45.00 -20.54 37.38
#